data_AF-A0A661Y0T7-F1
#
_entry.id   AF-A0A661Y0T7-F1
#
_cell.length_a   1.000
_cell.length_b   1.000
_cell.length_c   1.000
_cell.angle_alpha   90.00
_cell.angle_beta   90.00
_cell.angle_gamma   90.00
#
_symmetry.space_group_name_H-M   'P 1'
#
loop_
_entity.id
_entity.type
_entity.pdbx_description
1 polymer ?
#
loop_
_entity_poly.entity_id
_entity_poly.type
_entity_poly.pdbx_seq_one_letter_code
_entity_poly.pdbx_strand_id
1 'polypeptide(L)'
;IWQFGEMGYDFSINTCEDGSIDQGCRTNPKPIHWEYMENVNRKHLHDVYAELIRVKKEYPVFSTTDFTMSVGGFQKQIFLNHVDMNAVVIGNFGMTESTMEVSFQHIGYWYDLFTGDSLMAGDFAPEYIDMQAGEYRLYTDVKIGDGIVTAVEEYYNLQKELLVYPNPPDNLFNIILPETNSISTVEVYSADGRLRLSEQIPAGTNQWQWIPGNKITRGMYFIRHIDDKQIRTQKVILK
;
A
#
# COMPACT_ATOMS: atom_id res chain seq x y z
N ILE A 1 8.98 -21.11 4.56
CA ILE A 1 9.50 -19.78 4.19
C ILE A 1 10.98 -19.79 4.53
N TRP A 2 11.86 -19.43 3.59
CA TRP A 2 13.28 -19.27 3.88
C TRP A 2 13.54 -17.82 4.32
N GLN A 3 14.57 -17.60 5.13
CA GLN A 3 14.82 -16.31 5.80
C GLN A 3 14.77 -15.13 4.82
N PHE A 4 14.01 -14.08 5.14
CA PHE A 4 13.80 -12.88 4.33
C PHE A 4 13.11 -13.10 2.97
N GLY A 5 12.70 -14.33 2.65
CA GLY A 5 12.01 -14.64 1.39
C GLY A 5 10.69 -13.88 1.23
N GLU A 6 10.01 -13.59 2.33
CA GLU A 6 8.82 -12.76 2.41
C GLU A 6 9.07 -11.29 2.03
N MET A 7 10.32 -10.82 2.06
CA MET A 7 10.73 -9.47 1.62
C MET A 7 11.43 -9.48 0.26
N GLY A 8 11.43 -10.63 -0.44
CA GLY A 8 12.02 -10.78 -1.78
C GLY A 8 13.55 -10.85 -1.77
N TYR A 9 14.15 -11.51 -0.77
CA TYR A 9 15.60 -11.59 -0.60
C TYR A 9 16.33 -11.96 -1.90
N ASP A 10 17.29 -11.11 -2.29
CA ASP A 10 18.01 -11.22 -3.58
C ASP A 10 19.37 -11.91 -3.47
N PHE A 11 19.88 -12.09 -2.24
CA PHE A 11 21.11 -12.86 -2.03
C PHE A 11 20.88 -14.35 -2.25
N SER A 12 21.90 -14.98 -2.81
CA SER A 12 21.92 -16.42 -3.00
C SER A 12 21.83 -17.16 -1.67
N ILE A 13 21.21 -18.33 -1.67
CA ILE A 13 21.28 -19.24 -0.53
C ILE A 13 22.72 -19.60 -0.15
N ASN A 14 23.66 -19.52 -1.10
CA ASN A 14 25.09 -19.78 -0.91
C ASN A 14 25.87 -18.54 -0.42
N THR A 15 25.23 -17.41 -0.12
CA THR A 15 25.92 -16.22 0.41
C THR A 15 26.44 -16.48 1.81
N CYS A 16 27.73 -16.26 2.01
CA CYS A 16 28.43 -16.34 3.29
C CYS A 16 28.30 -15.03 4.08
N GLU A 17 28.64 -15.06 5.37
CA GLU A 17 28.60 -13.88 6.26
C GLU A 17 29.52 -12.74 5.80
N ASP A 18 30.63 -13.07 5.14
CA ASP A 18 31.60 -12.12 4.58
C ASP A 18 31.19 -11.59 3.19
N GLY A 19 30.02 -11.97 2.69
CA GLY A 19 29.51 -11.59 1.36
C GLY A 19 30.04 -12.44 0.20
N SER A 20 30.94 -13.40 0.45
CA SER A 20 31.37 -14.36 -0.58
C SER A 20 30.26 -15.37 -0.92
N ILE A 21 30.43 -16.10 -2.04
CA ILE A 21 29.48 -17.12 -2.48
C ILE A 21 30.15 -18.50 -2.43
N ASP A 22 29.67 -19.37 -1.53
CA ASP A 22 30.18 -20.74 -1.36
C ASP A 22 29.05 -21.73 -0.98
N GLN A 23 29.13 -22.96 -1.50
CA GLN A 23 28.08 -23.96 -1.23
C GLN A 23 28.04 -24.42 0.23
N GLY A 24 29.14 -24.31 0.98
CA GLY A 24 29.21 -24.57 2.40
C GLY A 24 28.43 -23.55 3.24
N CYS A 25 28.11 -22.38 2.68
CA CYS A 25 27.47 -21.30 3.41
C CYS A 25 25.93 -21.38 3.46
N ARG A 26 25.31 -22.46 2.95
CA ARG A 26 23.84 -22.58 2.86
C ARG A 26 23.11 -22.42 4.19
N THR A 27 23.75 -22.80 5.29
CA THR A 27 23.23 -22.69 6.66
C THR A 27 23.85 -21.57 7.46
N ASN A 28 24.77 -20.79 6.87
CA ASN A 28 25.39 -19.67 7.56
C ASN A 28 24.37 -18.53 7.74
N PRO A 29 24.51 -17.73 8.81
CA PRO A 29 23.79 -16.47 8.98
C PRO A 29 23.81 -15.63 7.70
N LYS A 30 22.64 -15.11 7.34
CA LYS A 30 22.46 -14.26 6.17
C LYS A 30 22.47 -12.78 6.56
N PRO A 31 23.03 -11.90 5.70
CA PRO A 31 22.93 -10.45 5.89
C PRO A 31 21.50 -9.99 6.16
N ILE A 32 21.33 -9.14 7.17
CA ILE A 32 20.03 -8.61 7.57
C ILE A 32 19.75 -7.35 6.76
N HIS A 33 18.60 -7.31 6.08
CA HIS A 33 18.19 -6.20 5.21
C HIS A 33 16.83 -5.63 5.63
N TRP A 34 16.78 -4.93 6.77
CA TRP A 34 15.53 -4.33 7.25
C TRP A 34 15.04 -3.18 6.37
N GLU A 35 15.95 -2.50 5.67
CA GLU A 35 15.64 -1.44 4.71
C GLU A 35 14.79 -1.92 3.53
N TYR A 36 14.68 -3.24 3.30
CA TYR A 36 13.74 -3.78 2.31
C TYR A 36 12.29 -3.37 2.59
N MET A 37 11.93 -3.15 3.85
CA MET A 37 10.59 -2.68 4.21
C MET A 37 10.32 -1.23 3.81
N GLU A 38 11.35 -0.48 3.42
CA GLU A 38 11.20 0.88 2.83
C GLU A 38 10.83 0.81 1.34
N ASN A 39 11.03 -0.33 0.69
CA ASN A 39 10.61 -0.55 -0.69
C ASN A 39 9.15 -1.03 -0.76
N VAL A 40 8.30 -0.25 -1.44
CA VAL A 40 6.86 -0.51 -1.56
C VAL A 40 6.54 -1.91 -2.09
N ASN A 41 7.27 -2.39 -3.10
CA ASN A 41 7.01 -3.70 -3.69
C ASN A 41 7.42 -4.85 -2.76
N ARG A 42 8.52 -4.69 -2.02
CA ARG A 42 8.98 -5.69 -1.04
C ARG A 42 8.08 -5.72 0.20
N LYS A 43 7.62 -4.56 0.65
CA LYS A 43 6.60 -4.47 1.70
C LYS A 43 5.28 -5.09 1.25
N HIS A 44 4.86 -4.86 0.01
CA HIS A 44 3.68 -5.51 -0.54
C HIS A 44 3.81 -7.03 -0.52
N LEU A 45 4.96 -7.58 -0.93
CA LEU A 45 5.23 -9.01 -0.84
C LEU A 45 5.12 -9.51 0.61
N HIS A 46 5.72 -8.80 1.56
CA HIS A 46 5.63 -9.16 2.97
C HIS A 46 4.16 -9.19 3.46
N ASP A 47 3.36 -8.20 3.08
CA ASP A 47 1.96 -8.09 3.49
C ASP A 47 1.11 -9.20 2.87
N VAL A 48 1.39 -9.60 1.62
CA VAL A 48 0.82 -10.80 0.98
C VAL A 48 1.15 -12.06 1.79
N TYR A 49 2.41 -12.24 2.18
CA TYR A 49 2.81 -13.39 3.01
C TYR A 49 2.10 -13.39 4.36
N ALA A 50 2.02 -12.24 5.03
CA ALA A 50 1.35 -12.10 6.31
C ALA A 50 -0.14 -12.47 6.22
N GLU A 51 -0.82 -12.00 5.18
CA GLU A 51 -2.24 -12.28 4.96
C GLU A 51 -2.48 -13.76 4.64
N LEU A 52 -1.67 -14.36 3.76
CA LEU A 52 -1.76 -15.79 3.47
C LEU A 52 -1.52 -16.67 4.72
N ILE A 53 -0.62 -16.25 5.61
CA ILE A 53 -0.40 -16.93 6.90
C ILE A 53 -1.61 -16.75 7.82
N ARG A 54 -2.17 -15.53 7.90
CA ARG A 54 -3.36 -15.24 8.71
C ARG A 54 -4.51 -16.15 8.28
N VAL A 55 -4.86 -16.14 7.00
CA VAL A 55 -6.01 -16.91 6.51
C VAL A 55 -5.78 -18.41 6.69
N LYS A 56 -4.55 -18.90 6.46
CA LYS A 56 -4.20 -20.32 6.70
C LYS A 56 -4.40 -20.74 8.15
N LYS A 57 -4.15 -19.85 9.12
CA LYS A 57 -4.31 -20.12 10.54
C LYS A 57 -5.75 -19.98 11.02
N GLU A 58 -6.50 -19.04 10.45
CA GLU A 58 -7.84 -18.67 10.93
C GLU A 58 -8.95 -19.49 10.28
N TYR A 59 -8.79 -19.92 9.02
CA TYR A 59 -9.85 -20.59 8.27
C TYR A 59 -9.52 -22.06 8.00
N PRO A 60 -10.30 -23.02 8.53
CA PRO A 60 -10.05 -24.46 8.38
C PRO A 60 -9.96 -24.96 6.93
N VAL A 61 -10.63 -24.30 5.97
CA VAL A 61 -10.60 -24.69 4.56
C VAL A 61 -9.18 -24.77 3.99
N PHE A 62 -8.24 -23.94 4.47
CA PHE A 62 -6.85 -23.97 4.00
C PHE A 62 -6.01 -25.12 4.59
N SER A 63 -6.60 -25.92 5.47
CA SER A 63 -6.05 -27.17 5.99
C SER A 63 -6.93 -28.38 5.65
N THR A 64 -7.91 -28.22 4.74
CA THR A 64 -8.81 -29.30 4.34
C THR A 64 -8.08 -30.42 3.61
N THR A 65 -8.59 -31.64 3.74
CA THR A 65 -8.20 -32.79 2.93
C THR A 65 -9.16 -33.03 1.75
N ASP A 66 -10.27 -32.29 1.69
CA ASP A 66 -11.24 -32.32 0.60
C ASP A 66 -10.94 -31.21 -0.39
N PHE A 67 -10.22 -31.56 -1.46
CA PHE A 67 -9.85 -30.63 -2.51
C PHE A 67 -9.69 -31.32 -3.85
N THR A 68 -9.84 -30.54 -4.93
CA THR A 68 -9.46 -30.95 -6.28
C THR A 68 -8.44 -29.97 -6.84
N MET A 69 -7.55 -30.45 -7.69
CA MET A 69 -6.50 -29.62 -8.28
C MET A 69 -6.26 -29.98 -9.73
N SER A 70 -6.19 -28.95 -10.57
CA SER A 70 -5.68 -29.04 -11.95
C SER A 70 -4.45 -28.17 -12.03
N VAL A 71 -3.28 -28.79 -11.90
CA VAL A 71 -1.99 -28.09 -11.83
C VAL A 71 -1.01 -28.52 -12.92
N GLY A 72 -1.51 -29.21 -13.94
CA GLY A 72 -0.76 -29.48 -15.17
C GLY A 72 -0.71 -28.22 -16.04
N GLY A 73 0.42 -27.94 -16.69
CA GLY A 73 0.57 -26.75 -17.55
C GLY A 73 0.76 -25.44 -16.78
N PHE A 74 0.53 -24.31 -17.47
CA PHE A 74 0.76 -22.97 -16.94
C PHE A 74 -0.46 -22.40 -16.18
N GLN A 75 -1.67 -22.66 -16.66
CA GLN A 75 -2.91 -22.30 -15.96
C GLN A 75 -3.20 -23.36 -14.89
N LYS A 76 -3.22 -22.94 -13.63
CA LYS A 76 -3.40 -23.84 -12.49
C LYS A 76 -4.59 -23.40 -11.67
N GLN A 77 -5.36 -24.37 -11.19
CA GLN A 77 -6.50 -24.12 -10.31
C GLN A 77 -6.61 -25.18 -9.21
N ILE A 78 -7.04 -24.75 -8.02
CA ILE A 78 -7.28 -25.61 -6.85
C ILE A 78 -8.62 -25.19 -6.24
N PHE A 79 -9.48 -26.17 -6.00
CA PHE A 79 -10.75 -26.00 -5.30
C PHE A 79 -10.64 -26.67 -3.94
N LEU A 80 -10.82 -25.90 -2.87
CA LEU A 80 -10.75 -26.35 -1.49
C LEU A 80 -12.18 -26.32 -0.91
N ASN A 81 -12.60 -27.44 -0.32
CA ASN A 81 -13.95 -27.57 0.24
C ASN A 81 -13.90 -27.68 1.76
N HIS A 82 -14.82 -27.00 2.42
CA HIS A 82 -15.08 -27.15 3.86
C HIS A 82 -16.54 -26.83 4.16
N VAL A 83 -17.07 -27.36 5.26
CA VAL A 83 -18.47 -27.14 5.66
C VAL A 83 -18.80 -25.66 5.93
N ASP A 84 -17.79 -24.88 6.35
CA ASP A 84 -17.96 -23.48 6.74
C ASP A 84 -17.70 -22.48 5.61
N MET A 85 -16.81 -22.82 4.68
CA MET A 85 -16.32 -21.93 3.63
C MET A 85 -15.62 -22.73 2.53
N ASN A 86 -15.85 -22.39 1.27
CA ASN A 86 -15.11 -22.90 0.13
C ASN A 86 -14.09 -21.87 -0.36
N ALA A 87 -13.00 -22.35 -0.96
CA ALA A 87 -11.99 -21.48 -1.57
C ALA A 87 -11.57 -21.97 -2.96
N VAL A 88 -11.27 -21.04 -3.85
CA VAL A 88 -10.75 -21.30 -5.19
C VAL A 88 -9.46 -20.53 -5.38
N VAL A 89 -8.37 -21.23 -5.69
CA VAL A 89 -7.08 -20.65 -6.05
C VAL A 89 -6.93 -20.79 -7.55
N ILE A 90 -6.60 -19.71 -8.25
CA ILE A 90 -6.23 -19.75 -9.67
C ILE A 90 -4.92 -19.01 -9.90
N GLY A 91 -4.16 -19.44 -10.90
CA GLY A 91 -2.92 -18.77 -11.27
C GLY A 91 -2.45 -19.07 -12.69
N ASN A 92 -1.98 -18.03 -13.36
CA ASN A 92 -1.32 -18.10 -14.64
C ASN A 92 0.21 -18.07 -14.45
N PHE A 93 0.84 -19.24 -14.46
CA PHE A 93 2.29 -19.39 -14.36
C PHE A 93 3.00 -19.22 -15.72
N GLY A 94 2.28 -18.80 -16.75
CA GLY A 94 2.82 -18.49 -18.07
C GLY A 94 3.44 -17.09 -18.12
N MET A 95 4.18 -16.84 -19.20
CA MET A 95 4.77 -15.52 -19.49
C MET A 95 3.87 -14.64 -20.36
N THR A 96 2.66 -15.09 -20.67
CA THR A 96 1.68 -14.38 -21.50
C THR A 96 0.33 -14.36 -20.80
N GLU A 97 -0.53 -13.40 -21.15
CA GLU A 97 -1.93 -13.40 -20.72
C GLU A 97 -2.67 -14.66 -21.17
N SER A 98 -3.68 -15.07 -20.41
CA SER A 98 -4.55 -16.20 -20.75
C SER A 98 -5.90 -16.07 -20.05
N THR A 99 -6.95 -16.56 -20.70
CA THR A 99 -8.28 -16.70 -20.08
C THR A 99 -8.41 -18.08 -19.44
N MET A 100 -8.79 -18.10 -18.17
CA MET A 100 -9.06 -19.33 -17.42
C MET A 100 -10.56 -19.61 -17.36
N GLU A 101 -10.95 -20.86 -17.59
CA GLU A 101 -12.31 -21.36 -17.40
C GLU A 101 -12.45 -21.95 -16.00
N VAL A 102 -13.25 -21.32 -15.14
CA VAL A 102 -13.33 -21.64 -13.70
C VAL A 102 -14.78 -21.99 -13.33
N SER A 103 -15.02 -23.24 -12.96
CA SER A 103 -16.31 -23.69 -12.43
C SER A 103 -16.32 -23.62 -10.91
N PHE A 104 -16.86 -22.53 -10.35
CA PHE A 104 -17.03 -22.39 -8.90
C PHE A 104 -17.95 -23.47 -8.32
N GLN A 105 -17.70 -23.87 -7.06
CA GLN A 105 -18.42 -25.00 -6.44
C GLN A 105 -19.93 -24.75 -6.26
N HIS A 106 -20.35 -23.49 -6.20
CA HIS A 106 -21.76 -23.11 -6.12
C HIS A 106 -22.00 -21.70 -6.67
N ILE A 107 -23.27 -21.42 -6.95
CA ILE A 107 -23.77 -20.10 -7.33
C ILE A 107 -23.66 -19.16 -6.13
N GLY A 108 -23.28 -17.91 -6.37
CA GLY A 108 -23.22 -16.88 -5.34
C GLY A 108 -22.06 -15.91 -5.51
N TYR A 109 -21.87 -15.05 -4.51
CA TYR A 109 -20.73 -14.14 -4.47
C TYR A 109 -19.48 -14.85 -3.98
N TRP A 110 -18.39 -14.59 -4.69
CA TRP A 110 -17.04 -15.02 -4.40
C TRP A 110 -16.16 -13.78 -4.23
N TYR A 111 -15.41 -13.70 -3.14
CA TYR A 111 -14.63 -12.54 -2.75
C TYR A 111 -13.15 -12.80 -3.00
N ASP A 112 -12.50 -11.91 -3.75
CA ASP A 112 -11.05 -11.94 -3.98
C ASP A 112 -10.33 -11.48 -2.70
N LEU A 113 -9.46 -12.33 -2.15
CA LEU A 113 -8.72 -12.02 -0.93
C LEU A 113 -7.79 -10.82 -1.09
N PHE A 114 -7.17 -10.65 -2.26
CA PHE A 114 -6.12 -9.67 -2.48
C PHE A 114 -6.69 -8.29 -2.80
N THR A 115 -7.75 -8.21 -3.59
CA THR A 115 -8.36 -6.91 -3.95
C THR A 115 -9.53 -6.53 -3.05
N GLY A 116 -10.18 -7.51 -2.40
CA GLY A 116 -11.43 -7.30 -1.66
C GLY A 116 -12.67 -7.20 -2.56
N ASP A 117 -12.51 -7.30 -3.89
CA ASP A 117 -13.61 -7.28 -4.85
C ASP A 117 -14.44 -8.55 -4.79
N SER A 118 -15.62 -8.52 -5.41
CA SER A 118 -16.52 -9.67 -5.51
C SER A 118 -16.86 -10.02 -6.95
N LEU A 119 -16.91 -11.31 -7.24
CA LEU A 119 -17.44 -11.90 -8.46
C LEU A 119 -18.74 -12.62 -8.14
N MET A 120 -19.78 -12.44 -8.95
CA MET A 120 -21.00 -13.24 -8.86
C MET A 120 -20.88 -14.42 -9.80
N ALA A 121 -20.69 -15.63 -9.27
CA ALA A 121 -20.65 -16.85 -10.07
C ALA A 121 -22.09 -17.33 -10.36
N GLY A 122 -22.44 -17.51 -11.64
CA GLY A 122 -23.82 -17.74 -12.08
C GLY A 122 -24.07 -18.97 -12.96
N ASP A 123 -25.33 -19.41 -12.96
CA ASP A 123 -25.98 -20.18 -14.03
C ASP A 123 -25.37 -21.53 -14.46
N PHE A 124 -24.76 -22.27 -13.52
CA PHE A 124 -24.14 -23.58 -13.78
C PHE A 124 -23.11 -23.59 -14.92
N ALA A 125 -22.66 -22.41 -15.34
CA ALA A 125 -21.66 -22.23 -16.38
C ALA A 125 -20.31 -21.87 -15.72
N PRO A 126 -19.19 -22.24 -16.37
CA PRO A 126 -17.89 -21.75 -15.97
C PRO A 126 -17.77 -20.24 -16.15
N GLU A 127 -17.08 -19.59 -15.22
CA GLU A 127 -16.66 -18.20 -15.37
C GLU A 127 -15.37 -18.14 -16.18
N TYR A 128 -15.30 -17.20 -17.13
CA TYR A 128 -14.09 -16.96 -17.92
C TYR A 128 -13.34 -15.77 -17.34
N ILE A 129 -12.19 -16.04 -16.72
CA ILE A 129 -11.40 -15.06 -15.98
C ILE A 129 -10.12 -14.77 -16.75
N ASP A 130 -9.98 -13.53 -17.23
CA ASP A 130 -8.74 -13.06 -17.85
C ASP A 130 -7.66 -12.84 -16.79
N MET A 131 -6.50 -13.44 -17.04
CA MET A 131 -5.35 -13.46 -16.13
C MET A 131 -4.10 -12.97 -16.86
N GLN A 132 -3.45 -11.95 -16.31
CA GLN A 132 -2.14 -11.48 -16.76
C GLN A 132 -1.04 -12.53 -16.52
N ALA A 133 0.11 -12.35 -17.15
CA ALA A 133 1.27 -13.21 -16.94
C ALA A 133 1.71 -13.16 -15.46
N GLY A 134 1.84 -14.32 -14.82
CA GLY A 134 2.21 -14.43 -13.41
C GLY A 134 1.12 -14.06 -12.40
N GLU A 135 -0.09 -13.72 -12.86
CA GLU A 135 -1.20 -13.36 -11.99
C GLU A 135 -1.73 -14.59 -11.23
N TYR A 136 -2.14 -14.37 -9.98
CA TYR A 136 -2.83 -15.36 -9.16
C TYR A 136 -3.96 -14.68 -8.40
N ARG A 137 -5.04 -15.42 -8.15
CA ARG A 137 -6.19 -14.96 -7.37
C ARG A 137 -6.63 -16.03 -6.41
N LEU A 138 -7.19 -15.59 -5.27
CA LEU A 138 -7.77 -16.47 -4.27
C LEU A 138 -9.17 -15.96 -3.97
N TYR A 139 -10.16 -16.77 -4.32
CA TYR A 139 -11.56 -16.50 -4.05
C TYR A 139 -12.05 -17.31 -2.86
N THR A 140 -12.96 -16.70 -2.10
CA THR A 140 -13.68 -17.34 -0.98
C THR A 140 -15.17 -17.03 -1.07
N ASP A 141 -16.03 -17.97 -0.72
CA ASP A 141 -17.50 -17.77 -0.72
C ASP A 141 -18.01 -17.00 0.52
N VAL A 142 -17.12 -16.73 1.47
CA VAL A 142 -17.34 -15.87 2.63
C VAL A 142 -16.34 -14.72 2.58
N LYS A 143 -16.79 -13.48 2.78
CA LYS A 143 -15.87 -12.32 2.82
C LYS A 143 -15.03 -12.36 4.10
N ILE A 144 -13.70 -12.51 3.94
CA ILE A 144 -12.75 -12.69 5.06
C ILE A 144 -11.70 -11.57 5.21
N GLY A 145 -11.85 -10.47 4.48
CA GLY A 145 -10.98 -9.30 4.52
C GLY A 145 -11.44 -8.20 3.56
N ASP A 146 -10.76 -7.06 3.57
CA ASP A 146 -11.04 -5.90 2.70
C ASP A 146 -9.97 -5.72 1.59
N GLY A 147 -9.16 -6.75 1.34
CA GLY A 147 -8.04 -6.70 0.40
C GLY A 147 -6.72 -6.27 1.05
N ILE A 148 -5.62 -6.52 0.35
CA ILE A 148 -4.27 -6.12 0.73
C ILE A 148 -4.02 -4.73 0.13
N VAL A 149 -4.32 -3.70 0.92
CA VAL A 149 -4.01 -2.32 0.57
C VAL A 149 -2.54 -2.07 0.86
N THR A 150 -1.71 -2.09 -0.16
CA THR A 150 -0.29 -1.71 -0.04
C THR A 150 -0.05 -0.36 -0.66
N ALA A 151 -0.92 0.59 -0.32
CA ALA A 151 -0.36 1.86 0.09
C ALA A 151 0.47 1.54 1.34
N VAL A 152 1.76 1.28 1.15
CA VAL A 152 2.70 1.87 2.10
C VAL A 152 2.23 3.31 2.18
N GLU A 153 1.95 3.84 3.38
CA GLU A 153 2.05 5.29 3.51
C GLU A 153 3.41 5.58 2.91
N GLU A 154 3.43 6.02 1.62
CA GLU A 154 4.58 6.69 1.03
C GLU A 154 5.03 7.52 2.19
N TYR A 155 6.23 7.26 2.72
CA TYR A 155 6.78 8.07 3.79
C TYR A 155 6.45 9.48 3.37
N TYR A 156 5.44 10.09 4.00
CA TYR A 156 4.78 11.26 3.41
C TYR A 156 5.98 12.16 3.26
N ASN A 157 6.37 12.46 2.02
CA ASN A 157 7.50 13.34 1.82
C ASN A 157 6.90 14.66 2.27
N LEU A 158 6.97 14.95 3.58
CA LEU A 158 6.51 16.18 4.20
C LEU A 158 7.20 17.34 3.49
N GLN A 159 8.35 17.07 2.86
CA GLN A 159 9.08 17.94 1.94
C GLN A 159 8.34 18.29 0.64
N LYS A 160 7.20 17.68 0.29
CA LYS A 160 6.43 17.99 -0.93
C LYS A 160 5.09 18.68 -0.65
N GLU A 161 4.61 18.62 0.59
CA GLU A 161 3.32 19.14 0.98
C GLU A 161 3.44 20.38 1.87
N LEU A 162 2.51 21.31 1.70
CA LEU A 162 2.33 22.41 2.63
C LEU A 162 1.57 21.87 3.84
N LEU A 163 2.15 21.96 5.03
CA LEU A 163 1.50 21.49 6.27
C LEU A 163 1.52 22.57 7.34
N VAL A 164 0.44 22.64 8.11
CA VAL A 164 0.25 23.64 9.15
C VAL A 164 -0.14 22.94 10.45
N TYR A 165 0.68 23.09 11.49
CA TYR A 165 0.43 22.47 12.78
C TYR A 165 0.94 23.31 13.96
N PRO A 166 0.30 23.21 15.13
CA PRO A 166 -0.97 22.52 15.36
C PRO A 166 -2.14 23.27 14.71
N ASN A 167 -3.18 22.53 14.32
CA ASN A 167 -4.45 23.09 13.84
C ASN A 167 -5.61 22.41 14.58
N PRO A 168 -6.30 23.09 15.52
CA PRO A 168 -6.17 24.51 15.87
C PRO A 168 -4.90 24.83 16.69
N PRO A 169 -4.25 26.01 16.52
CA PRO A 169 -3.14 26.46 17.35
C PRO A 169 -3.60 27.28 18.57
N ASP A 170 -2.80 27.22 19.65
CA ASP A 170 -3.04 28.01 20.86
C ASP A 170 -2.59 29.47 20.70
N ASN A 171 -1.39 29.71 20.16
CA ASN A 171 -0.82 31.05 19.95
C ASN A 171 0.06 31.21 18.70
N LEU A 172 0.63 30.11 18.20
CA LEU A 172 1.48 30.07 17.00
C LEU A 172 1.28 28.75 16.28
N PHE A 173 1.53 28.74 14.97
CA PHE A 173 1.60 27.50 14.20
C PHE A 173 2.86 27.48 13.34
N ASN A 174 3.38 26.28 13.16
CA ASN A 174 4.49 25.97 12.29
C ASN A 174 3.95 25.62 10.92
N ILE A 175 4.70 26.02 9.90
CA ILE A 175 4.44 25.67 8.51
C ILE A 175 5.63 24.88 8.02
N ILE A 176 5.39 23.63 7.62
CA ILE A 176 6.35 22.91 6.80
C ILE A 176 6.07 23.32 5.35
N LEU A 177 7.11 23.88 4.73
CA LEU A 177 7.05 24.29 3.34
C LEU A 177 7.59 23.16 2.45
N PRO A 178 6.99 22.95 1.26
CA PRO A 178 7.58 22.13 0.23
C PRO A 178 8.99 22.61 -0.11
N GLU A 179 9.90 21.69 -0.41
CA GLU A 179 11.26 22.01 -0.84
C GLU A 179 11.21 22.69 -2.22
N THR A 180 11.68 23.95 -2.27
CA THR A 180 11.78 24.72 -3.51
C THR A 180 13.24 25.12 -3.78
N ASN A 181 13.69 24.92 -5.02
CA ASN A 181 14.99 25.38 -5.50
C ASN A 181 14.97 26.84 -5.98
N SER A 182 13.85 27.53 -5.78
CA SER A 182 13.54 28.89 -6.19
C SER A 182 12.97 29.68 -5.00
N ILE A 183 13.04 31.01 -5.07
CA ILE A 183 12.37 31.88 -4.10
C ILE A 183 10.87 31.65 -4.24
N SER A 184 10.19 31.42 -3.11
CA SER A 184 8.75 31.21 -3.05
C SER A 184 8.07 32.31 -2.23
N THR A 185 6.74 32.33 -2.19
CA THR A 185 5.97 33.31 -1.40
C THR A 185 4.97 32.58 -0.50
N VAL A 186 4.87 33.00 0.76
CA VAL A 186 3.84 32.57 1.70
C VAL A 186 2.87 33.71 1.94
N GLU A 187 1.58 33.42 1.81
CA GLU A 187 0.50 34.37 2.06
C GLU A 187 -0.52 33.81 3.04
N VAL A 188 -1.12 34.69 3.84
CA VAL A 188 -2.18 34.32 4.78
C VAL A 188 -3.43 35.15 4.48
N TYR A 189 -4.55 34.49 4.25
CA TYR A 189 -5.85 35.09 3.99
C TYR A 189 -6.83 34.78 5.13
N SER A 190 -7.66 35.75 5.52
CA SER A 190 -8.84 35.45 6.36
C SER A 190 -9.99 34.85 5.54
N ALA A 191 -10.98 34.25 6.22
CA ALA A 191 -12.14 33.64 5.59
C ALA A 191 -12.97 34.57 4.69
N ASP A 192 -12.90 35.88 4.90
CA ASP A 192 -13.51 36.92 4.05
C ASP A 192 -12.66 37.29 2.81
N GLY A 193 -11.54 36.59 2.59
CA GLY A 193 -10.64 36.80 1.45
C GLY A 193 -9.63 37.93 1.63
N ARG A 194 -9.56 38.57 2.80
CA ARG A 194 -8.57 39.64 3.03
C ARG A 194 -7.17 39.09 3.27
N LEU A 195 -6.18 39.61 2.54
CA LEU A 195 -4.76 39.32 2.74
C LEU A 195 -4.28 39.91 4.08
N ARG A 196 -3.64 39.09 4.91
CA ARG A 196 -3.12 39.44 6.23
C ARG A 196 -1.60 39.47 6.28
N LEU A 197 -0.95 38.64 5.47
CA LEU A 197 0.50 38.57 5.34
C LEU A 197 0.86 38.14 3.92
N SER A 198 1.96 38.66 3.40
CA SER A 198 2.67 38.17 2.22
C SER A 198 4.17 38.32 2.46
N GLU A 199 4.92 37.22 2.38
CA GLU A 199 6.36 37.17 2.67
C GLU A 199 7.09 36.30 1.64
N GLN A 200 8.26 36.77 1.18
CA GLN A 200 9.13 35.98 0.32
C GLN A 200 10.00 35.03 1.14
N ILE A 201 10.06 33.79 0.69
CA ILE A 201 10.80 32.71 1.33
C ILE A 201 12.02 32.35 0.47
N PRO A 202 13.24 32.37 1.04
CA PRO A 202 14.45 31.95 0.34
C PRO A 202 14.39 30.49 -0.13
N ALA A 203 15.04 30.18 -1.25
CA ALA A 203 15.20 28.82 -1.75
C ALA A 203 15.83 27.90 -0.69
N GLY A 204 15.35 26.66 -0.58
CA GLY A 204 15.81 25.68 0.41
C GLY A 204 15.21 25.83 1.82
N THR A 205 14.32 26.80 2.05
CA THR A 205 13.62 26.93 3.34
C THR A 205 12.48 25.91 3.43
N ASN A 206 12.54 25.00 4.40
CA ASN A 206 11.55 23.94 4.61
C ASN A 206 10.66 24.15 5.85
N GLN A 207 10.99 25.13 6.69
CA GLN A 207 10.22 25.48 7.88
C GLN A 207 10.05 26.99 7.97
N TRP A 208 8.84 27.42 8.30
CA TRP A 208 8.50 28.81 8.53
C TRP A 208 7.44 28.92 9.63
N GLN A 209 7.40 30.06 10.31
CA GLN A 209 6.48 30.28 11.43
C GLN A 209 5.73 31.59 11.26
N TRP A 210 4.44 31.56 11.58
CA TRP A 210 3.66 32.78 11.75
C TRP A 210 3.22 32.93 13.20
N ILE A 211 3.39 34.15 13.72
CA ILE A 211 2.88 34.54 15.02
C ILE A 211 1.74 35.55 14.77
N PRO A 212 0.47 35.14 14.86
CA PRO A 212 -0.66 36.04 14.75
C PRO A 212 -0.55 37.12 15.84
N GLY A 213 -0.35 38.38 15.44
CA GLY A 213 -0.30 39.49 16.40
C GLY A 213 -1.68 39.78 17.03
N ASN A 214 -1.70 40.57 18.11
CA ASN A 214 -2.90 40.92 18.90
C ASN A 214 -4.08 41.54 18.11
N LYS A 215 -3.90 41.91 16.85
CA LYS A 215 -4.93 42.51 15.97
C LYS A 215 -5.65 41.50 15.07
N ILE A 216 -5.29 40.22 15.16
CA ILE A 216 -5.87 39.16 14.32
C ILE A 216 -7.04 38.51 15.06
N THR A 217 -8.18 38.42 14.38
CA THR A 217 -9.41 37.85 14.91
C THR A 217 -9.34 36.33 14.93
N ARG A 218 -9.86 35.70 15.98
CA ARG A 218 -10.05 34.25 16.02
C ARG A 218 -11.00 33.83 14.89
N GLY A 219 -10.68 32.73 14.20
CA GLY A 219 -11.41 32.29 13.03
C GLY A 219 -10.59 31.50 12.03
N MET A 220 -11.17 31.28 10.86
CA MET A 220 -10.57 30.49 9.79
C MET A 220 -9.64 31.34 8.92
N TYR A 221 -8.48 30.78 8.63
CA TYR A 221 -7.47 31.35 7.74
C TYR A 221 -7.01 30.33 6.70
N PHE A 222 -6.59 30.84 5.56
CA PHE A 222 -6.01 30.06 4.46
C PHE A 222 -4.56 30.51 4.24
N ILE A 223 -3.66 29.54 4.27
CA ILE A 223 -2.23 29.73 4.05
C ILE A 223 -1.93 29.25 2.65
N ARG A 224 -1.34 30.12 1.85
CA ARG A 224 -0.98 29.85 0.47
C ARG A 224 0.53 29.87 0.31
N HIS A 225 1.10 28.81 -0.25
CA HIS A 225 2.48 28.76 -0.68
C HIS A 225 2.53 28.76 -2.20
N ILE A 226 3.29 29.70 -2.76
CA ILE A 226 3.40 29.96 -4.20
C ILE A 226 4.85 29.73 -4.60
N ASP A 227 5.08 28.72 -5.44
CA ASP A 227 6.36 28.47 -6.10
C ASP A 227 6.23 28.66 -7.62
N ASP A 228 7.32 28.46 -8.37
CA ASP A 228 7.38 28.63 -9.83
C ASP A 228 6.51 27.63 -10.61
N LYS A 229 6.07 26.55 -9.97
CA LYS A 229 5.36 25.43 -10.61
C LYS A 229 3.90 25.37 -10.19
N GLN A 230 3.58 25.71 -8.94
CA GLN A 230 2.27 25.49 -8.37
C GLN A 230 1.95 26.41 -7.18
N ILE A 231 0.66 26.41 -6.86
CA ILE A 231 0.10 27.08 -5.70
C ILE A 231 -0.52 26.02 -4.80
N ARG A 232 -0.09 25.95 -3.54
CA ARG A 232 -0.65 25.05 -2.52
C ARG A 232 -1.35 25.86 -1.44
N THR A 233 -2.47 25.35 -0.92
CA THR A 233 -3.26 26.04 0.11
C THR A 233 -3.59 25.10 1.26
N GLN A 234 -3.44 25.57 2.49
CA GLN A 234 -3.84 24.89 3.72
C GLN A 234 -4.77 25.74 4.55
N LYS A 235 -5.72 25.10 5.24
CA LYS A 235 -6.66 25.78 6.13
C LYS A 235 -6.20 25.65 7.57
N VAL A 236 -6.20 26.75 8.32
CA VAL A 236 -5.96 26.77 9.77
C VAL A 236 -7.11 27.47 10.50
N ILE A 237 -7.47 26.95 11.68
CA ILE A 237 -8.50 27.52 12.54
C ILE A 237 -7.80 28.08 13.77
N LEU A 238 -7.75 29.41 13.89
CA LEU A 238 -7.21 30.09 15.06
C LEU A 238 -8.28 30.20 16.15
N LYS A 239 -8.02 29.62 17.33
CA LYS A 239 -8.96 29.56 18.46
C LYS A 239 -8.99 30.81 19.33
#